data_AF-A0A4W6C9F4-F1
#
_entry.id   AF-A0A4W6C9F4-F1
#
_cell.length_a   1.000
_cell.length_b   1.000
_cell.length_c   1.000
_cell.angle_alpha   90.00
_cell.angle_beta   90.00
_cell.angle_gamma   90.00
#
_symmetry.space_group_name_H-M   'P 1'
#
loop_
_entity.id
_entity.type
_entity.pdbx_description
1 polymer ?
#
loop_
_entity_poly.entity_id
_entity_poly.type
_entity_poly.pdbx_seq_one_letter_code
_entity_poly.pdbx_strand_id
1 'polypeptide(L)'
;QKVSKDRLLIWSAFYLAPCQLQYSGTEMRGRSRLRRDTNVHFLKMLHSWKSLVLTVKTVAAILVWLQTRRDLSATLEICQVSEDDSGKYFCEANNEAGTESCTVALEVKGWFSFTFVKGSTAVFACKVSGSTPFKVTWFKDKKPIKSSQKYIIADSEKVGLKIQDCKVEDVGTYQCTVANEVGKEVIPPTFIRKLTNIQEIMGSVVTLECKVAGSLPLSVEWRKGKQKITESSKYKLLHVENTVSLELKLTESSDTGEYSCKVTNKAGSCVCTGVLTAKGDIRFPYLNTFLYMNESHSNCASSHKDRFCSDNNEIYPSSKYDVSFKNNVAVLSVKDSTSSDGGVYTCEASNEAGKASCQVSLTVSGQAPKFDVPLEPVTVSEGEKLSLKCHVTGSPPLTIQWMKDRRELKSSGNTRITFVGGNASLEISPVSKTDAGDYLCKASNATGSDFCKSRVTPSSPALSLKKPMSLAWEEPESDGGSKIIAYIVERRDVKRKTWTLATDRADTPEYCVSGLQKDSMYLFRVSARNRVGSGPTVATEDAVQPPKFDGGSEITAYVIELRDRTSVKWEAAMVCGASDRSAMLNDVVENKEYIFRVRAENKAGIGRPSAATNPVKIMDPIGDVKSSVVH
;
A
#
# COMPACT_ATOMS: atom_id res chain seq x y z
N GLN A 1 3.99 -62.33 24.09
CA GLN A 1 2.84 -63.25 24.15
C GLN A 1 1.57 -62.49 23.82
N LYS A 2 0.71 -63.10 23.00
CA LYS A 2 -0.72 -62.81 22.75
C LYS A 2 -1.14 -61.51 22.03
N VAL A 3 -2.26 -61.68 21.34
CA VAL A 3 -2.77 -61.01 20.14
C VAL A 3 -4.01 -60.17 20.50
N SER A 4 -4.18 -59.06 19.77
CA SER A 4 -5.45 -58.53 19.21
C SER A 4 -6.09 -57.25 19.80
N LYS A 5 -6.46 -56.36 18.84
CA LYS A 5 -7.50 -55.29 18.80
C LYS A 5 -7.18 -53.98 19.53
N ASP A 6 -7.42 -52.76 19.02
CA ASP A 6 -7.96 -52.21 17.77
C ASP A 6 -7.60 -50.70 17.69
N ARG A 7 -7.64 -50.13 16.47
CA ARG A 7 -7.88 -48.71 16.06
C ARG A 7 -6.74 -47.89 15.41
N LEU A 8 -7.18 -47.19 14.36
CA LEU A 8 -6.49 -46.37 13.36
C LEU A 8 -5.68 -45.17 13.88
N LEU A 9 -4.59 -44.82 13.19
CA LEU A 9 -4.39 -43.54 12.46
C LEU A 9 -2.99 -43.43 11.81
N ILE A 10 -2.97 -43.47 10.48
CA ILE A 10 -2.24 -42.65 9.48
C ILE A 10 -0.82 -42.14 9.84
N TRP A 11 0.19 -42.49 9.02
CA TRP A 11 0.96 -41.54 8.19
C TRP A 11 1.76 -42.24 7.08
N SER A 12 1.70 -41.62 5.92
CA SER A 12 2.53 -41.77 4.73
C SER A 12 3.99 -41.39 5.00
N ALA A 13 4.96 -42.01 4.31
CA ALA A 13 5.60 -41.41 3.13
C ALA A 13 7.06 -41.90 2.88
N PHE A 14 7.43 -41.78 1.60
CA PHE A 14 8.76 -41.79 0.98
C PHE A 14 9.53 -43.14 0.94
N TYR A 15 9.52 -43.80 -0.23
CA TYR A 15 10.47 -43.64 -1.34
C TYR A 15 11.91 -43.93 -0.90
N LEU A 16 12.50 -44.98 -1.48
CA LEU A 16 13.47 -44.81 -2.57
C LEU A 16 13.89 -46.17 -3.14
N ALA A 17 14.10 -46.15 -4.45
CA ALA A 17 14.96 -47.06 -5.21
C ALA A 17 16.35 -47.21 -4.52
N PRO A 18 17.26 -48.14 -4.90
CA PRO A 18 17.37 -48.86 -6.17
C PRO A 18 17.74 -50.36 -5.96
N CYS A 19 17.76 -51.22 -6.96
CA CYS A 19 18.96 -51.41 -7.77
C CYS A 19 18.67 -52.38 -8.91
N GLN A 20 19.23 -52.01 -10.05
CA GLN A 20 19.68 -52.90 -11.10
C GLN A 20 20.15 -54.26 -10.56
N LEU A 21 19.68 -55.33 -11.19
CA LEU A 21 20.48 -56.49 -11.57
C LEU A 21 20.06 -56.73 -13.02
N GLN A 22 20.86 -56.40 -14.04
CA GLN A 22 22.10 -57.09 -14.36
C GLN A 22 22.06 -58.54 -13.85
N TYR A 23 21.59 -59.47 -14.68
CA TYR A 23 21.93 -60.86 -14.44
C TYR A 23 23.35 -61.10 -14.95
N SER A 24 24.33 -60.83 -14.07
CA SER A 24 25.54 -61.62 -14.03
C SER A 24 25.16 -63.00 -13.50
N GLY A 25 25.16 -64.00 -14.37
CA GLY A 25 25.23 -65.42 -14.00
C GLY A 25 24.19 -65.94 -13.00
N THR A 26 23.16 -66.60 -13.52
CA THR A 26 22.90 -68.03 -13.25
C THR A 26 21.73 -68.46 -14.13
N GLU A 27 21.87 -69.58 -14.81
CA GLU A 27 20.89 -70.16 -15.72
C GLU A 27 19.46 -70.13 -15.13
N MET A 28 18.51 -69.47 -15.81
CA MET A 28 17.11 -69.84 -15.66
C MET A 28 16.85 -71.08 -16.50
N ARG A 29 16.82 -72.25 -15.85
CA ARG A 29 16.32 -73.50 -16.44
C ARG A 29 14.80 -73.59 -16.27
N GLY A 30 14.06 -72.79 -17.04
CA GLY A 30 12.63 -73.01 -17.24
C GLY A 30 12.40 -74.04 -18.35
N ARG A 31 11.60 -75.08 -18.09
CA ARG A 31 11.14 -76.02 -19.12
C ARG A 31 9.77 -75.59 -19.62
N SER A 32 9.67 -75.20 -20.88
CA SER A 32 8.39 -75.22 -21.60
C SER A 32 8.11 -76.64 -22.09
N ARG A 33 6.87 -77.11 -21.93
CA ARG A 33 6.42 -78.42 -22.44
C ARG A 33 5.13 -78.23 -23.22
N LEU A 34 5.16 -78.62 -24.48
CA LEU A 34 3.96 -78.83 -25.29
C LEU A 34 3.56 -80.29 -25.17
N ARG A 35 2.32 -80.57 -24.77
CA ARG A 35 1.78 -81.93 -24.67
C ARG A 35 0.38 -82.00 -25.29
N ARG A 36 0.13 -83.10 -26.01
CA ARG A 36 -1.19 -83.55 -26.42
C ARG A 36 -1.80 -84.36 -25.29
N ASP A 37 -3.03 -84.06 -24.89
CA ASP A 37 -3.70 -84.76 -23.80
C ASP A 37 -4.06 -86.20 -24.22
N THR A 38 -3.44 -87.18 -23.56
CA THR A 38 -3.88 -88.58 -23.53
C THR A 38 -3.84 -89.01 -22.06
N ASN A 39 -4.93 -88.73 -21.35
CA ASN A 39 -5.28 -89.28 -20.03
C ASN A 39 -5.13 -90.84 -20.04
N VAL A 40 -4.63 -91.58 -19.03
CA VAL A 40 -4.37 -91.39 -17.59
C VAL A 40 -3.33 -92.43 -17.10
N HIS A 41 -2.46 -92.05 -16.15
CA HIS A 41 -2.11 -92.77 -14.89
C HIS A 41 -0.64 -92.60 -14.48
N PHE A 42 -0.44 -91.95 -13.35
CA PHE A 42 0.78 -92.04 -12.54
C PHE A 42 0.54 -93.00 -11.39
N LEU A 43 1.40 -94.01 -11.23
CA LEU A 43 1.62 -94.67 -9.96
C LEU A 43 3.13 -94.94 -9.74
N LYS A 44 3.64 -94.30 -8.69
CA LYS A 44 4.76 -94.67 -7.79
C LYS A 44 6.20 -94.86 -8.33
N MET A 45 7.05 -93.99 -7.75
CA MET A 45 8.26 -94.27 -6.94
C MET A 45 9.53 -94.92 -7.54
N LEU A 46 10.65 -94.25 -7.20
CA LEU A 46 11.98 -94.74 -6.76
C LEU A 46 13.14 -94.96 -7.77
N HIS A 47 14.26 -94.34 -7.37
CA HIS A 47 15.69 -94.72 -7.47
C HIS A 47 16.53 -94.57 -8.77
N SER A 48 17.53 -93.68 -8.64
CA SER A 48 18.98 -93.76 -8.98
C SER A 48 19.52 -94.37 -10.29
N TRP A 49 20.21 -93.51 -11.04
CA TRP A 49 21.50 -93.67 -11.75
C TRP A 49 22.04 -95.08 -12.07
N LYS A 50 22.14 -95.42 -13.37
CA LYS A 50 23.41 -95.68 -14.12
C LYS A 50 23.17 -96.11 -15.58
N SER A 51 23.97 -95.52 -16.47
CA SER A 51 24.53 -95.99 -17.76
C SER A 51 23.66 -96.56 -18.89
N LEU A 52 23.49 -95.72 -19.92
CA LEU A 52 23.82 -95.92 -21.34
C LEU A 52 24.11 -97.35 -21.86
N VAL A 53 23.30 -97.81 -22.83
CA VAL A 53 23.75 -98.53 -24.04
C VAL A 53 22.89 -98.06 -25.23
N LEU A 54 23.57 -97.57 -26.27
CA LEU A 54 23.00 -97.12 -27.55
C LEU A 54 22.45 -98.30 -28.38
N THR A 55 21.38 -98.05 -29.13
CA THR A 55 21.42 -98.30 -30.58
C THR A 55 20.47 -97.38 -31.34
N VAL A 56 20.99 -96.87 -32.46
CA VAL A 56 20.60 -95.68 -33.21
C VAL A 56 19.67 -96.04 -34.37
N LYS A 57 18.61 -95.26 -34.57
CA LYS A 57 18.12 -94.86 -35.91
C LYS A 57 17.75 -93.36 -35.91
N THR A 58 18.74 -92.54 -36.29
CA THR A 58 18.72 -91.42 -37.28
C THR A 58 17.56 -90.40 -37.22
N VAL A 59 17.74 -89.07 -37.07
CA VAL A 59 18.91 -88.17 -37.24
C VAL A 59 18.84 -86.96 -36.27
N ALA A 60 20.00 -86.63 -35.69
CA ALA A 60 20.39 -85.50 -34.82
C ALA A 60 20.00 -84.10 -35.37
N ALA A 61 19.49 -83.16 -34.56
CA ALA A 61 20.18 -82.25 -33.64
C ALA A 61 21.30 -81.40 -34.26
N ILE A 62 21.19 -80.07 -34.21
CA ILE A 62 22.29 -79.13 -33.95
C ILE A 62 21.72 -77.95 -33.14
N LEU A 63 22.23 -77.82 -31.91
CA LEU A 63 22.25 -76.60 -31.11
C LEU A 63 23.20 -75.59 -31.77
N VAL A 64 22.78 -74.35 -31.99
CA VAL A 64 23.68 -73.20 -32.09
C VAL A 64 23.13 -72.09 -31.22
N TRP A 65 23.90 -71.72 -30.21
CA TRP A 65 23.71 -70.54 -29.37
C TRP A 65 24.53 -69.40 -29.99
N LEU A 66 23.89 -68.30 -30.38
CA LEU A 66 24.53 -66.99 -30.54
C LEU A 66 23.49 -65.90 -30.28
N GLN A 67 23.88 -64.96 -29.42
CA GLN A 67 23.09 -63.84 -28.90
C GLN A 67 22.58 -62.90 -30.00
N THR A 68 21.32 -62.48 -29.89
CA THR A 68 20.89 -61.08 -30.06
C THR A 68 19.43 -60.93 -29.58
N ARG A 69 19.06 -59.70 -29.22
CA ARG A 69 17.86 -59.27 -28.46
C ARG A 69 16.49 -59.69 -29.03
N ARG A 70 15.49 -59.65 -28.11
CA ARG A 70 14.02 -59.46 -28.28
C ARG A 70 13.19 -60.70 -28.65
N ASP A 71 12.03 -60.78 -27.99
CA ASP A 71 10.92 -61.74 -28.12
C ASP A 71 11.15 -63.17 -27.61
N LEU A 72 10.89 -63.37 -26.31
CA LEU A 72 10.63 -64.69 -25.73
C LEU A 72 9.23 -65.18 -26.17
N SER A 73 9.09 -65.50 -27.45
CA SER A 73 7.89 -66.19 -27.97
C SER A 73 8.20 -67.68 -28.12
N ALA A 74 7.34 -68.53 -27.57
CA ALA A 74 7.39 -69.98 -27.76
C ALA A 74 6.35 -70.34 -28.83
N THR A 75 6.81 -70.84 -29.98
CA THR A 75 5.96 -71.17 -31.13
C THR A 75 5.87 -72.68 -31.30
N LEU A 76 4.64 -73.22 -31.42
CA LEU A 76 4.39 -74.60 -31.86
C LEU A 76 4.20 -74.61 -33.38
N GLU A 77 5.10 -75.27 -34.09
CA GLU A 77 4.99 -75.50 -35.54
C GLU A 77 4.68 -76.98 -35.80
N ILE A 78 3.57 -77.27 -36.48
CA ILE A 78 3.18 -78.62 -36.88
C ILE A 78 3.40 -78.76 -38.39
N CYS A 79 4.41 -79.53 -38.78
CA CYS A 79 4.73 -79.80 -40.17
C CYS A 79 4.00 -81.07 -40.63
N GLN A 80 3.37 -81.04 -41.82
CA GLN A 80 2.60 -82.16 -42.39
C GLN A 80 1.32 -82.52 -41.60
N VAL A 81 0.50 -81.50 -41.33
CA VAL A 81 -0.77 -81.61 -40.58
C VAL A 81 -1.73 -82.62 -41.23
N SER A 82 -2.28 -83.52 -40.41
CA SER A 82 -3.26 -84.56 -40.76
C SER A 82 -4.54 -84.42 -39.92
N GLU A 83 -5.60 -85.16 -40.26
CA GLU A 83 -6.84 -85.17 -39.44
C GLU A 83 -6.56 -85.56 -37.98
N ASP A 84 -5.55 -86.42 -37.75
CA ASP A 84 -5.11 -86.86 -36.44
C ASP A 84 -4.49 -85.74 -35.60
N ASP A 85 -4.12 -84.60 -36.19
CA ASP A 85 -3.64 -83.42 -35.48
C ASP A 85 -4.79 -82.52 -35.00
N SER A 86 -6.05 -82.87 -35.29
CA SER A 86 -7.20 -82.19 -34.72
C SER A 86 -7.27 -82.45 -33.21
N GLY A 87 -7.41 -81.38 -32.42
CA GLY A 87 -7.44 -81.47 -30.97
C GLY A 87 -7.33 -80.12 -30.27
N LYS A 88 -7.47 -80.13 -28.95
CA LYS A 88 -7.21 -78.95 -28.11
C LYS A 88 -5.75 -78.94 -27.69
N TYR A 89 -5.05 -77.87 -28.02
CA TYR A 89 -3.67 -77.60 -27.64
C TYR A 89 -3.66 -76.59 -26.51
N PHE A 90 -2.80 -76.82 -25.52
CA PHE A 90 -2.62 -75.93 -24.38
C PHE A 90 -1.19 -75.41 -24.39
N CYS A 91 -1.04 -74.11 -24.21
CA CYS A 91 0.24 -73.49 -23.90
C CYS A 91 0.24 -73.17 -22.41
N GLU A 92 1.16 -73.78 -21.67
CA GLU A 92 1.29 -73.61 -20.22
C GLU A 92 2.64 -72.94 -19.92
N ALA A 93 2.59 -71.79 -19.26
CA ALA A 93 3.75 -71.06 -18.77
C ALA A 93 3.82 -71.19 -17.26
N ASN A 94 4.97 -71.65 -16.75
CA ASN A 94 5.18 -71.87 -15.33
C ASN A 94 6.42 -71.11 -14.84
N ASN A 95 6.30 -70.48 -13.67
CA ASN A 95 7.43 -69.92 -12.92
C ASN A 95 7.29 -70.26 -11.43
N GLU A 96 8.27 -69.83 -10.62
CA GLU A 96 8.27 -70.12 -9.17
C GLU A 96 7.08 -69.50 -8.40
N ALA A 97 6.35 -68.56 -9.01
CA ALA A 97 5.16 -67.93 -8.42
C ALA A 97 3.84 -68.62 -8.82
N GLY A 98 3.85 -69.50 -9.82
CA GLY A 98 2.66 -70.23 -10.25
C GLY A 98 2.64 -70.55 -11.74
N THR A 99 1.54 -71.16 -12.17
CA THR A 99 1.33 -71.64 -13.54
C THR A 99 0.11 -71.00 -14.16
N GLU A 100 0.22 -70.54 -15.40
CA GLU A 100 -0.87 -69.99 -16.20
C GLU A 100 -0.93 -70.70 -17.56
N SER A 101 -2.13 -70.91 -18.10
CA SER A 101 -2.28 -71.61 -19.38
C SER A 101 -3.38 -71.02 -20.26
N CYS A 102 -3.23 -71.17 -21.57
CA CYS A 102 -4.24 -70.84 -22.57
C CYS A 102 -4.50 -72.04 -23.50
N THR A 103 -5.70 -72.11 -24.08
CA THR A 103 -6.15 -73.24 -24.90
C THR A 103 -6.56 -72.78 -26.29
N VAL A 104 -6.19 -73.54 -27.32
CA VAL A 104 -6.63 -73.36 -28.70
C VAL A 104 -7.12 -74.69 -29.26
N ALA A 105 -8.23 -74.69 -30.02
CA ALA A 105 -8.71 -75.86 -30.73
C ALA A 105 -8.19 -75.82 -32.18
N LEU A 106 -7.53 -76.89 -32.62
CA LEU A 106 -7.19 -77.14 -34.00
C LEU A 106 -8.20 -78.15 -34.56
N GLU A 107 -8.91 -77.78 -35.62
CA GLU A 107 -9.80 -78.67 -36.36
C GLU A 107 -9.28 -78.78 -37.79
N VAL A 108 -8.71 -79.93 -38.13
CA VAL A 108 -8.18 -80.24 -39.45
C VAL A 108 -9.27 -81.01 -40.20
N LYS A 109 -9.93 -80.34 -41.16
CA LYS A 109 -10.91 -81.00 -42.04
C LYS A 109 -10.18 -81.64 -43.21
N GLY A 110 -10.50 -82.90 -43.48
CA GLY A 110 -9.83 -83.77 -44.44
C GLY A 110 -9.59 -83.23 -45.84
N TRP A 111 -8.67 -83.90 -46.53
CA TRP A 111 -8.29 -83.60 -47.90
C TRP A 111 -9.48 -83.76 -48.86
N PHE A 112 -9.95 -82.66 -49.44
CA PHE A 112 -10.96 -82.69 -50.48
C PHE A 112 -10.29 -82.81 -51.86
N SER A 113 -10.55 -83.91 -52.57
CA SER A 113 -10.23 -84.03 -54.00
C SER A 113 -11.40 -83.47 -54.83
N PHE A 114 -11.12 -82.50 -55.69
CA PHE A 114 -12.10 -81.94 -56.62
C PHE A 114 -11.70 -82.22 -58.07
N THR A 115 -12.68 -82.57 -58.91
CA THR A 115 -12.51 -82.71 -60.37
C THR A 115 -13.26 -81.61 -61.09
N PHE A 116 -12.64 -80.97 -62.08
CA PHE A 116 -13.22 -79.85 -62.83
C PHE A 116 -13.17 -80.11 -64.34
N VAL A 117 -14.13 -79.54 -65.07
CA VAL A 117 -14.18 -79.62 -66.54
C VAL A 117 -13.28 -78.52 -67.14
N LYS A 118 -12.54 -78.82 -68.21
CA LYS A 118 -11.70 -77.84 -68.92
C LYS A 118 -12.54 -76.62 -69.35
N GLY A 119 -12.06 -75.42 -69.02
CA GLY A 119 -12.76 -74.15 -69.28
C GLY A 119 -13.78 -73.73 -68.21
N SER A 120 -14.05 -74.57 -67.20
CA SER A 120 -14.91 -74.20 -66.07
C SER A 120 -14.18 -73.31 -65.05
N THR A 121 -14.92 -72.75 -64.09
CA THR A 121 -14.33 -72.00 -62.98
C THR A 121 -14.36 -72.85 -61.71
N ALA A 122 -13.19 -73.10 -61.14
CA ALA A 122 -13.07 -73.79 -59.84
C ALA A 122 -13.14 -72.77 -58.69
N VAL A 123 -13.80 -73.16 -57.60
CA VAL A 123 -13.88 -72.35 -56.36
C VAL A 123 -13.49 -73.22 -55.18
N PHE A 124 -12.42 -72.83 -54.50
CA PHE A 124 -12.03 -73.34 -53.19
C PHE A 124 -12.47 -72.34 -52.14
N ALA A 125 -13.17 -72.78 -51.10
CA ALA A 125 -13.56 -71.92 -50.00
C ALA A 125 -13.47 -72.66 -48.68
N CYS A 126 -12.94 -72.00 -47.65
CA CYS A 126 -12.97 -72.47 -46.28
C CYS A 126 -13.57 -71.40 -45.37
N LYS A 127 -14.29 -71.84 -44.34
CA LYS A 127 -14.80 -70.97 -43.28
C LYS A 127 -13.74 -70.89 -42.20
N VAL A 128 -13.30 -69.68 -41.88
CA VAL A 128 -12.31 -69.43 -40.82
C VAL A 128 -13.03 -68.79 -39.64
N SER A 129 -12.66 -69.20 -38.42
CA SER A 129 -13.18 -68.65 -37.16
C SER A 129 -12.01 -68.18 -36.29
N GLY A 130 -12.11 -66.99 -35.68
CA GLY A 130 -11.05 -66.35 -34.89
C GLY A 130 -11.17 -64.81 -34.90
N SER A 131 -10.26 -64.11 -34.19
CA SER A 131 -10.26 -62.64 -34.08
C SER A 131 -9.68 -61.96 -35.33
N THR A 132 -10.38 -61.06 -36.02
CA THR A 132 -9.83 -60.35 -37.20
C THR A 132 -8.72 -59.33 -36.85
N PRO A 133 -7.77 -58.98 -37.76
CA PRO A 133 -7.71 -59.33 -39.18
C PRO A 133 -6.91 -60.61 -39.50
N PHE A 134 -7.42 -61.42 -40.44
CA PHE A 134 -6.71 -62.59 -40.97
C PHE A 134 -5.83 -62.20 -42.16
N LYS A 135 -4.62 -62.75 -42.23
CA LYS A 135 -3.77 -62.75 -43.43
C LYS A 135 -3.85 -64.12 -44.10
N VAL A 136 -4.51 -64.17 -45.25
CA VAL A 136 -4.68 -65.39 -46.05
C VAL A 136 -3.61 -65.45 -47.13
N THR A 137 -2.96 -66.60 -47.29
CA THR A 137 -2.06 -66.88 -48.43
C THR A 137 -2.40 -68.22 -49.06
N TRP A 138 -2.56 -68.25 -50.38
CA TRP A 138 -2.79 -69.49 -51.13
C TRP A 138 -1.52 -69.97 -51.83
N PHE A 139 -1.35 -71.28 -51.93
CA PHE A 139 -0.23 -71.94 -52.57
C PHE A 139 -0.73 -72.99 -53.55
N LYS A 140 -0.01 -73.17 -54.66
CA LYS A 140 -0.16 -74.29 -55.57
C LYS A 140 1.18 -75.00 -55.70
N ASP A 141 1.22 -76.29 -55.41
CA ASP A 141 2.44 -77.10 -55.43
C ASP A 141 3.60 -76.43 -54.67
N LYS A 142 3.27 -75.90 -53.47
CA LYS A 142 4.18 -75.15 -52.57
C LYS A 142 4.65 -73.77 -53.07
N LYS A 143 4.17 -73.28 -54.22
CA LYS A 143 4.46 -71.93 -54.72
C LYS A 143 3.33 -70.95 -54.38
N PRO A 144 3.63 -69.76 -53.86
CA PRO A 144 2.61 -68.79 -53.47
C PRO A 144 1.86 -68.26 -54.70
N ILE A 145 0.54 -68.22 -54.60
CA ILE A 145 -0.36 -67.68 -55.61
C ILE A 145 -0.58 -66.19 -55.31
N LYS A 146 -0.52 -65.36 -56.34
CA LYS A 146 -0.87 -63.94 -56.26
C LYS A 146 -2.21 -63.70 -56.95
N SER A 147 -2.98 -62.72 -56.44
CA SER A 147 -4.24 -62.31 -57.06
C SER A 147 -4.00 -61.81 -58.50
N SER A 148 -4.83 -62.26 -59.44
CA SER A 148 -4.76 -61.95 -60.87
C SER A 148 -6.11 -62.17 -61.55
N GLN A 149 -6.21 -61.94 -62.87
CA GLN A 149 -7.41 -62.28 -63.65
C GLN A 149 -7.70 -63.79 -63.65
N LYS A 150 -6.67 -64.63 -63.52
CA LYS A 150 -6.76 -66.09 -63.43
C LYS A 150 -7.15 -66.56 -62.02
N TYR A 151 -6.52 -66.00 -60.99
CA TYR A 151 -6.68 -66.37 -59.59
C TYR A 151 -7.30 -65.21 -58.79
N ILE A 152 -8.56 -65.33 -58.39
CA ILE A 152 -9.24 -64.34 -57.56
C ILE A 152 -9.24 -64.83 -56.11
N ILE A 153 -8.60 -64.08 -55.22
CA ILE A 153 -8.53 -64.37 -53.78
C ILE A 153 -9.54 -63.47 -53.07
N ALA A 154 -10.35 -64.04 -52.18
CA ALA A 154 -11.35 -63.33 -51.38
C ALA A 154 -10.93 -63.28 -49.90
N ASP A 155 -10.93 -62.06 -49.34
CA ASP A 155 -10.35 -61.75 -48.03
C ASP A 155 -11.40 -61.58 -46.91
N SER A 156 -12.69 -61.81 -47.23
CA SER A 156 -13.81 -61.71 -46.28
C SER A 156 -13.96 -62.97 -45.40
N GLU A 157 -14.92 -63.01 -44.47
CA GLU A 157 -15.20 -64.12 -43.51
C GLU A 157 -15.25 -65.55 -44.10
N LYS A 158 -15.31 -65.66 -45.42
CA LYS A 158 -15.09 -66.88 -46.20
C LYS A 158 -13.79 -66.72 -46.99
N VAL A 159 -12.75 -67.43 -46.55
CA VAL A 159 -11.46 -67.48 -47.24
C VAL A 159 -11.64 -68.25 -48.54
N GLY A 160 -11.54 -67.57 -49.67
CA GLY A 160 -11.86 -68.14 -50.98
C GLY A 160 -10.74 -67.96 -52.02
N LEU A 161 -10.56 -68.97 -52.86
CA LEU A 161 -9.76 -68.92 -54.09
C LEU A 161 -10.64 -69.36 -55.26
N LYS A 162 -10.82 -68.47 -56.24
CA LYS A 162 -11.53 -68.74 -57.48
C LYS A 162 -10.54 -68.78 -58.65
N ILE A 163 -10.52 -69.88 -59.40
CA ILE A 163 -9.65 -70.09 -60.56
C ILE A 163 -10.52 -70.03 -61.81
N GLN A 164 -10.30 -69.03 -62.67
CA GLN A 164 -11.06 -68.87 -63.91
C GLN A 164 -10.47 -69.73 -65.04
N ASP A 165 -11.30 -70.20 -65.97
CA ASP A 165 -10.88 -70.94 -67.19
C ASP A 165 -9.90 -72.09 -66.90
N CYS A 166 -10.30 -73.06 -66.07
CA CYS A 166 -9.45 -74.15 -65.61
C CYS A 166 -8.84 -74.96 -66.76
N LYS A 167 -7.50 -75.09 -66.74
CA LYS A 167 -6.69 -75.81 -67.74
C LYS A 167 -5.94 -76.98 -67.09
N VAL A 168 -5.36 -77.86 -67.92
CA VAL A 168 -4.55 -78.99 -67.45
C VAL A 168 -3.37 -78.50 -66.59
N GLU A 169 -2.81 -77.34 -66.91
CA GLU A 169 -1.76 -76.72 -66.12
C GLU A 169 -2.20 -76.34 -64.71
N ASP A 170 -3.51 -76.16 -64.42
CA ASP A 170 -4.05 -75.85 -63.09
C ASP A 170 -4.19 -77.07 -62.19
N VAL A 171 -3.96 -78.28 -62.70
CA VAL A 171 -3.94 -79.49 -61.87
C VAL A 171 -2.74 -79.41 -60.91
N GLY A 172 -3.01 -79.56 -59.62
CA GLY A 172 -1.98 -79.46 -58.60
C GLY A 172 -2.57 -79.49 -57.19
N THR A 173 -1.69 -79.49 -56.20
CA THR A 173 -2.07 -79.41 -54.79
C THR A 173 -2.24 -77.96 -54.38
N TYR A 174 -3.43 -77.59 -53.93
CA TYR A 174 -3.71 -76.26 -53.40
C TYR A 174 -3.75 -76.26 -51.88
N GLN A 175 -3.07 -75.31 -51.26
CA GLN A 175 -3.01 -75.15 -49.81
C GLN A 175 -3.28 -73.69 -49.44
N CYS A 176 -4.12 -73.44 -48.43
CA CYS A 176 -4.26 -72.12 -47.83
C CYS A 176 -3.56 -72.07 -46.47
N THR A 177 -2.82 -70.99 -46.21
CA THR A 177 -2.38 -70.64 -44.87
C THR A 177 -3.16 -69.42 -44.39
N VAL A 178 -3.65 -69.51 -43.16
CA VAL A 178 -4.35 -68.41 -42.50
C VAL A 178 -3.52 -68.03 -41.29
N ALA A 179 -2.92 -66.85 -41.34
CA ALA A 179 -2.20 -66.28 -40.22
C ALA A 179 -3.05 -65.20 -39.57
N ASN A 180 -2.94 -65.06 -38.25
CA ASN A 180 -3.58 -64.02 -37.48
C ASN A 180 -2.62 -63.62 -36.36
N GLU A 181 -2.52 -62.33 -36.03
CA GLU A 181 -1.74 -61.87 -34.88
C GLU A 181 -2.51 -62.13 -33.58
N VAL A 182 -2.80 -63.41 -33.30
CA VAL A 182 -3.36 -63.85 -32.02
C VAL A 182 -2.20 -63.94 -31.03
N GLY A 183 -2.24 -63.12 -29.97
CA GLY A 183 -1.32 -63.25 -28.85
C GLY A 183 -0.63 -61.98 -28.36
N LYS A 184 -0.87 -60.80 -28.95
CA LYS A 184 -0.57 -59.56 -28.23
C LYS A 184 -1.65 -59.32 -27.19
N GLU A 185 -1.32 -59.62 -25.94
CA GLU A 185 -2.07 -59.12 -24.78
C GLU A 185 -2.38 -57.64 -25.01
N VAL A 186 -3.66 -57.28 -24.91
CA VAL A 186 -4.09 -55.92 -25.15
C VAL A 186 -3.80 -55.17 -23.87
N ILE A 187 -2.74 -54.37 -23.88
CA ILE A 187 -2.23 -53.69 -22.71
C ILE A 187 -3.21 -52.55 -22.37
N PRO A 188 -3.76 -52.50 -21.14
CA PRO A 188 -4.62 -51.40 -20.71
C PRO A 188 -3.84 -50.08 -20.73
N PRO A 189 -4.52 -48.93 -20.93
CA PRO A 189 -3.85 -47.66 -21.02
C PRO A 189 -3.21 -47.28 -19.68
N THR A 190 -1.99 -46.76 -19.73
CA THR A 190 -1.26 -46.25 -18.56
C THR A 190 -0.59 -44.92 -18.89
N PHE A 191 -0.45 -44.04 -17.88
CA PHE A 191 0.27 -42.78 -18.05
C PHE A 191 1.75 -42.99 -17.81
N ILE A 192 2.56 -42.78 -18.87
CA ILE A 192 4.02 -42.63 -18.77
C ILE A 192 4.34 -41.30 -18.07
N ARG A 193 3.62 -40.24 -18.44
CA ARG A 193 3.69 -38.93 -17.79
C ARG A 193 2.27 -38.43 -17.53
N LYS A 194 1.96 -38.22 -16.25
CA LYS A 194 0.69 -37.67 -15.77
C LYS A 194 0.69 -36.15 -15.92
N LEU A 195 -0.50 -35.55 -15.82
CA LEU A 195 -0.63 -34.10 -15.67
C LEU A 195 0.12 -33.61 -14.43
N THR A 196 0.71 -32.43 -14.56
CA THR A 196 1.28 -31.66 -13.45
C THR A 196 0.41 -30.44 -13.20
N ASN A 197 0.49 -29.88 -12.00
CA ASN A 197 -0.12 -28.58 -11.73
C ASN A 197 0.64 -27.51 -12.51
N ILE A 198 -0.09 -26.62 -13.18
CA ILE A 198 0.45 -25.55 -14.02
C ILE A 198 -0.05 -24.22 -13.47
N GLN A 199 0.85 -23.24 -13.37
CA GLN A 199 0.51 -21.86 -13.03
C GLN A 199 0.90 -20.97 -14.21
N GLU A 200 -0.06 -20.23 -14.73
CA GLU A 200 0.09 -19.50 -15.99
C GLU A 200 -0.58 -18.13 -15.92
N ILE A 201 -0.16 -17.22 -16.80
CA ILE A 201 -0.64 -15.83 -16.83
C ILE A 201 -1.95 -15.74 -17.62
N MET A 202 -2.91 -14.95 -17.14
CA MET A 202 -4.12 -14.65 -17.92
C MET A 202 -3.75 -14.06 -19.30
N GLY A 203 -4.36 -14.58 -20.36
CA GLY A 203 -4.11 -14.25 -21.76
C GLY A 203 -3.11 -15.17 -22.46
N SER A 204 -2.37 -16.02 -21.73
CA SER A 204 -1.43 -16.97 -22.35
C SER A 204 -2.15 -18.16 -22.99
N VAL A 205 -1.44 -18.84 -23.91
CA VAL A 205 -1.85 -20.15 -24.43
C VAL A 205 -1.23 -21.22 -23.53
N VAL A 206 -2.06 -22.10 -22.98
CA VAL A 206 -1.64 -23.12 -22.01
C VAL A 206 -1.85 -24.50 -22.61
N THR A 207 -0.85 -25.37 -22.50
CA THR A 207 -0.94 -26.75 -22.99
C THR A 207 -0.83 -27.74 -21.84
N LEU A 208 -1.93 -28.44 -21.56
CA LEU A 208 -1.95 -29.57 -20.64
C LEU A 208 -1.59 -30.83 -21.41
N GLU A 209 -0.51 -31.51 -21.06
CA GLU A 209 0.01 -32.64 -21.83
C GLU A 209 0.32 -33.87 -20.98
N CYS A 210 -0.12 -35.04 -21.45
CA CYS A 210 0.23 -36.34 -20.90
C CYS A 210 0.89 -37.24 -21.94
N LYS A 211 1.70 -38.18 -21.46
CA LYS A 211 2.20 -39.29 -22.29
C LYS A 211 1.57 -40.59 -21.86
N VAL A 212 1.09 -41.36 -22.82
CA VAL A 212 0.23 -42.53 -22.62
C VAL A 212 0.84 -43.76 -23.31
N ALA A 213 0.82 -44.90 -22.64
CA ALA A 213 1.15 -46.20 -23.21
C ALA A 213 -0.09 -47.08 -23.20
N GLY A 214 -0.18 -48.02 -24.13
CA GLY A 214 -1.28 -48.98 -24.20
C GLY A 214 -1.51 -49.46 -25.63
N SER A 215 -2.24 -50.54 -25.77
CA SER A 215 -2.61 -51.05 -27.09
C SER A 215 -3.66 -50.16 -27.74
N LEU A 216 -3.48 -49.88 -29.04
CA LEU A 216 -4.43 -49.14 -29.87
C LEU A 216 -5.71 -49.97 -30.13
N PRO A 217 -6.85 -49.32 -30.43
CA PRO A 217 -7.08 -47.88 -30.46
C PRO A 217 -7.27 -47.28 -29.06
N LEU A 218 -6.64 -46.12 -28.82
CA LEU A 218 -6.79 -45.34 -27.58
C LEU A 218 -7.81 -44.21 -27.79
N SER A 219 -8.82 -44.14 -26.91
CA SER A 219 -9.78 -43.04 -26.86
C SER A 219 -9.44 -42.11 -25.70
N VAL A 220 -9.41 -40.80 -25.96
CA VAL A 220 -9.00 -39.76 -25.00
C VAL A 220 -10.18 -38.85 -24.70
N GLU A 221 -10.42 -38.59 -23.42
CA GLU A 221 -11.45 -37.69 -22.94
C GLU A 221 -10.90 -36.72 -21.91
N TRP A 222 -11.10 -35.41 -22.15
CA TRP A 222 -10.72 -34.35 -21.23
C TRP A 222 -11.93 -33.84 -20.45
N ARG A 223 -11.73 -33.50 -19.17
CA ARG A 223 -12.75 -32.87 -18.32
C ARG A 223 -12.17 -31.75 -17.49
N LYS A 224 -12.97 -30.71 -17.23
CA LYS A 224 -12.70 -29.66 -16.23
C LYS A 224 -13.70 -29.84 -15.09
N GLY A 225 -13.23 -30.20 -13.90
CA GLY A 225 -14.08 -30.70 -12.82
C GLY A 225 -14.96 -31.85 -13.30
N LYS A 226 -16.29 -31.66 -13.34
CA LYS A 226 -17.25 -32.67 -13.81
C LYS A 226 -17.62 -32.55 -15.29
N GLN A 227 -17.26 -31.44 -15.95
CA GLN A 227 -17.70 -31.13 -17.30
C GLN A 227 -16.74 -31.69 -18.35
N LYS A 228 -17.27 -32.42 -19.33
CA LYS A 228 -16.51 -32.91 -20.49
C LYS A 228 -16.14 -31.76 -21.41
N ILE A 229 -14.88 -31.70 -21.83
CA ILE A 229 -14.35 -30.69 -22.74
C ILE A 229 -14.40 -31.23 -24.17
N THR A 230 -14.86 -30.41 -25.10
CA THR A 230 -14.91 -30.70 -26.54
C THR A 230 -14.12 -29.63 -27.31
N GLU A 231 -13.73 -29.97 -28.54
CA GLU A 231 -13.00 -29.05 -29.43
C GLU A 231 -13.84 -27.79 -29.70
N SER A 232 -13.21 -26.63 -29.60
CA SER A 232 -13.85 -25.31 -29.73
C SER A 232 -12.82 -24.23 -30.09
N SER A 233 -13.25 -22.97 -30.18
CA SER A 233 -12.32 -21.83 -30.33
C SER A 233 -11.39 -21.67 -29.12
N LYS A 234 -11.82 -22.10 -27.93
CA LYS A 234 -11.07 -22.05 -26.67
C LYS A 234 -10.13 -23.24 -26.49
N TYR A 235 -10.62 -24.44 -26.79
CA TYR A 235 -9.96 -25.72 -26.53
C TYR A 235 -9.60 -26.44 -27.82
N LYS A 236 -8.34 -26.77 -28.01
CA LYS A 236 -7.85 -27.60 -29.12
C LYS A 236 -7.32 -28.92 -28.58
N LEU A 237 -7.79 -30.04 -29.14
CA LEU A 237 -7.42 -31.38 -28.69
C LEU A 237 -6.41 -31.99 -29.67
N LEU A 238 -5.25 -32.39 -29.15
CA LEU A 238 -4.15 -32.93 -29.95
C LEU A 238 -3.79 -34.33 -29.48
N HIS A 239 -3.62 -35.24 -30.43
CA HIS A 239 -3.12 -36.58 -30.17
C HIS A 239 -2.07 -36.92 -31.23
N VAL A 240 -0.81 -36.94 -30.81
CA VAL A 240 0.33 -37.23 -31.68
C VAL A 240 1.10 -38.38 -31.05
N GLU A 241 1.17 -39.51 -31.76
CA GLU A 241 1.84 -40.74 -31.31
C GLU A 241 1.34 -41.22 -29.93
N ASN A 242 2.15 -41.03 -28.88
CA ASN A 242 1.86 -41.40 -27.50
C ASN A 242 1.60 -40.20 -26.59
N THR A 243 1.40 -39.01 -27.18
CA THR A 243 1.24 -37.75 -26.46
C THR A 243 -0.16 -37.20 -26.70
N VAL A 244 -0.87 -36.92 -25.62
CA VAL A 244 -2.23 -36.37 -25.63
C VAL A 244 -2.21 -35.01 -24.95
N SER A 245 -2.68 -33.99 -25.68
CA SER A 245 -2.57 -32.60 -25.24
C SER A 245 -3.90 -31.87 -25.39
N LEU A 246 -4.19 -31.02 -24.41
CA LEU A 246 -5.28 -30.05 -24.44
C LEU A 246 -4.65 -28.65 -24.43
N GLU A 247 -4.80 -27.93 -25.53
CA GLU A 247 -4.34 -26.55 -25.67
C GLU A 247 -5.52 -25.61 -25.38
N LEU A 248 -5.34 -24.70 -24.42
CA LEU A 248 -6.26 -23.65 -24.02
C LEU A 248 -5.75 -22.33 -24.57
N LYS A 249 -6.57 -21.64 -25.37
CA LYS A 249 -6.23 -20.32 -25.92
C LYS A 249 -6.72 -19.21 -25.00
N LEU A 250 -5.93 -18.15 -24.86
CA LEU A 250 -6.30 -16.92 -24.15
C LEU A 250 -6.83 -17.19 -22.74
N THR A 251 -5.99 -17.71 -21.85
CA THR A 251 -6.40 -18.18 -20.51
C THR A 251 -7.06 -17.08 -19.67
N GLU A 252 -8.17 -17.38 -19.00
CA GLU A 252 -8.93 -16.45 -18.15
C GLU A 252 -8.96 -16.92 -16.70
N SER A 253 -9.39 -16.07 -15.78
CA SER A 253 -9.60 -16.45 -14.37
C SER A 253 -10.59 -17.62 -14.24
N SER A 254 -11.62 -17.64 -15.10
CA SER A 254 -12.62 -18.69 -15.18
C SER A 254 -12.03 -20.05 -15.58
N ASP A 255 -10.86 -20.09 -16.24
CA ASP A 255 -10.17 -21.32 -16.66
C ASP A 255 -9.46 -22.05 -15.52
N THR A 256 -9.25 -21.38 -14.39
CA THR A 256 -8.65 -21.97 -13.19
C THR A 256 -9.49 -23.16 -12.70
N GLY A 257 -8.83 -24.26 -12.35
CA GLY A 257 -9.48 -25.43 -11.80
C GLY A 257 -8.75 -26.73 -12.08
N GLU A 258 -9.36 -27.84 -11.65
CA GLU A 258 -8.85 -29.18 -11.88
C GLU A 258 -9.26 -29.69 -13.26
N TYR A 259 -8.28 -30.15 -14.02
CA TYR A 259 -8.45 -30.82 -15.31
C TYR A 259 -8.10 -32.29 -15.16
N SER A 260 -8.85 -33.15 -15.83
CA SER A 260 -8.63 -34.59 -15.87
C SER A 260 -8.53 -35.09 -17.30
N CYS A 261 -7.59 -36.01 -17.53
CA CYS A 261 -7.44 -36.73 -18.79
C CYS A 261 -7.75 -38.20 -18.53
N LYS A 262 -8.76 -38.73 -19.22
CA LYS A 262 -9.16 -40.14 -19.20
C LYS A 262 -8.79 -40.79 -20.53
N VAL A 263 -8.11 -41.91 -20.47
CA VAL A 263 -7.72 -42.70 -21.65
C VAL A 263 -8.30 -44.10 -21.53
N THR A 264 -8.93 -44.59 -22.59
CA THR A 264 -9.66 -45.88 -22.60
C THR A 264 -9.32 -46.70 -23.83
N ASN A 265 -9.18 -48.02 -23.65
CA ASN A 265 -9.24 -49.02 -24.72
C ASN A 265 -10.10 -50.21 -24.27
N LYS A 266 -10.14 -51.28 -25.08
CA LYS A 266 -10.94 -52.48 -24.76
C LYS A 266 -10.45 -53.26 -23.52
N ALA A 267 -9.22 -53.05 -23.07
CA ALA A 267 -8.63 -53.72 -21.90
C ALA A 267 -8.80 -52.92 -20.60
N GLY A 268 -9.08 -51.62 -20.67
CA GLY A 268 -9.34 -50.82 -19.47
C GLY A 268 -9.30 -49.32 -19.71
N SER A 269 -9.28 -48.56 -18.60
CA SER A 269 -9.16 -47.12 -18.61
C SER A 269 -8.28 -46.61 -17.48
N CYS A 270 -7.55 -45.52 -17.72
CA CYS A 270 -6.82 -44.79 -16.69
C CYS A 270 -7.21 -43.31 -16.69
N VAL A 271 -7.04 -42.65 -15.54
CA VAL A 271 -7.32 -41.22 -15.37
C VAL A 271 -6.15 -40.57 -14.63
N CYS A 272 -5.78 -39.36 -15.03
CA CYS A 272 -4.92 -38.48 -14.23
C CYS A 272 -5.51 -37.07 -14.16
N THR A 273 -5.11 -36.33 -13.13
CA THR A 273 -5.60 -34.96 -12.85
C THR A 273 -4.43 -34.00 -12.69
N GLY A 274 -4.67 -32.73 -13.01
CA GLY A 274 -3.75 -31.62 -12.75
C GLY A 274 -4.53 -30.32 -12.60
N VAL A 275 -4.00 -29.39 -11.80
CA VAL A 275 -4.64 -28.10 -11.52
C VAL A 275 -4.01 -27.00 -12.37
N LEU A 276 -4.84 -26.24 -13.09
CA LEU A 276 -4.43 -25.00 -13.73
C LEU A 276 -4.79 -23.83 -12.83
N THR A 277 -3.83 -22.97 -12.52
CA THR A 277 -4.05 -21.70 -11.83
C THR A 277 -3.71 -20.55 -12.77
N ALA A 278 -4.73 -19.80 -13.20
CA ALA A 278 -4.55 -18.58 -13.96
C ALA A 278 -4.28 -17.40 -13.01
N LYS A 279 -3.10 -16.79 -13.12
CA LYS A 279 -2.69 -15.63 -12.34
C LYS A 279 -2.83 -14.36 -13.15
N GLY A 280 -3.25 -13.29 -12.47
CA GLY A 280 -3.26 -11.96 -13.05
C GLY A 280 -1.86 -11.48 -13.37
N ASP A 281 -1.75 -10.89 -14.55
CA ASP A 281 -0.61 -10.08 -14.96
C ASP A 281 -0.45 -8.86 -14.02
N ILE A 282 0.77 -8.38 -13.83
CA ILE A 282 1.03 -7.21 -12.99
C ILE A 282 0.84 -5.97 -13.86
N ARG A 283 -0.16 -5.15 -13.54
CA ARG A 283 -0.47 -3.92 -14.28
C ARG A 283 -0.68 -2.77 -13.31
N PHE A 284 -0.25 -1.59 -13.74
CA PHE A 284 -0.47 -0.33 -13.04
C PHE A 284 -1.56 0.48 -13.76
N PRO A 285 -2.86 0.28 -13.43
CA PRO A 285 -3.95 0.91 -14.17
C PRO A 285 -4.06 2.43 -13.92
N TYR A 286 -3.50 2.92 -12.82
CA TYR A 286 -3.56 4.33 -12.43
C TYR A 286 -2.25 4.77 -11.77
N LEU A 287 -1.76 5.95 -12.16
CA LEU A 287 -0.58 6.61 -11.60
C LEU A 287 -0.93 8.06 -11.31
N ASN A 288 -0.92 8.47 -10.04
CA ASN A 288 -1.24 9.83 -9.62
C ASN A 288 -0.14 10.39 -8.70
N THR A 289 0.22 11.65 -8.94
CA THR A 289 1.05 12.46 -8.03
C THR A 289 0.13 13.46 -7.33
N PHE A 290 0.00 13.39 -6.01
CA PHE A 290 -0.72 14.41 -5.25
C PHE A 290 0.28 15.40 -4.66
N LEU A 291 0.15 16.68 -5.03
CA LEU A 291 0.95 17.78 -4.51
C LEU A 291 0.06 18.67 -3.66
N TYR A 292 0.19 18.56 -2.34
CA TYR A 292 -0.29 19.59 -1.42
C TYR A 292 0.79 19.87 -0.38
N MET A 293 0.95 21.16 -0.07
CA MET A 293 2.00 21.64 0.82
C MET A 293 2.02 20.83 2.12
N ASN A 294 3.20 20.27 2.41
CA ASN A 294 3.65 19.48 3.57
C ASN A 294 3.73 17.96 3.42
N GLU A 295 3.14 17.32 2.41
CA GLU A 295 3.40 15.89 2.12
C GLU A 295 3.24 15.60 0.63
N SER A 296 4.28 15.05 -0.01
CA SER A 296 4.21 14.65 -1.41
C SER A 296 3.95 13.15 -1.51
N HIS A 297 2.81 12.76 -2.09
CA HIS A 297 2.38 11.37 -2.20
C HIS A 297 2.48 10.88 -3.65
N SER A 298 3.13 9.74 -3.84
CA SER A 298 3.24 9.02 -5.10
C SER A 298 2.52 7.68 -4.97
N ASN A 299 1.46 7.48 -5.77
CA ASN A 299 0.61 6.30 -5.64
C ASN A 299 0.67 5.44 -6.91
N CYS A 300 0.87 4.14 -6.75
CA CYS A 300 0.76 3.13 -7.80
C CYS A 300 -0.26 2.06 -7.37
N ALA A 301 -1.19 1.72 -8.26
CA ALA A 301 -2.10 0.58 -8.05
C ALA A 301 -1.43 -0.70 -8.58
N SER A 302 -1.26 -1.72 -7.75
CA SER A 302 -0.50 -2.94 -8.03
C SER A 302 -1.15 -4.17 -7.41
N SER A 303 -1.04 -5.34 -8.06
CA SER A 303 -1.68 -6.56 -7.60
C SER A 303 -0.95 -7.32 -6.49
N HIS A 304 0.35 -7.15 -6.21
CA HIS A 304 1.07 -7.69 -5.01
C HIS A 304 2.58 -7.28 -4.93
N LYS A 305 3.09 -7.14 -3.69
CA LYS A 305 4.47 -6.86 -3.21
C LYS A 305 5.25 -5.81 -4.01
N ASP A 306 5.20 -4.58 -3.50
CA ASP A 306 5.78 -3.39 -4.13
C ASP A 306 7.03 -2.89 -3.41
N ARG A 307 7.97 -2.36 -4.19
CA ARG A 307 9.18 -1.68 -3.74
C ARG A 307 9.29 -0.35 -4.48
N PHE A 308 9.69 0.71 -3.77
CA PHE A 308 10.00 2.00 -4.36
C PHE A 308 11.51 2.19 -4.53
N CYS A 309 11.91 2.79 -5.64
CA CYS A 309 13.29 3.15 -5.95
C CYS A 309 13.38 4.62 -6.38
N SER A 310 14.41 5.34 -5.94
CA SER A 310 14.80 6.67 -6.47
C SER A 310 16.18 6.56 -7.09
N ASP A 311 16.36 7.01 -8.34
CA ASP A 311 17.63 6.90 -9.08
C ASP A 311 18.26 5.49 -9.03
N ASN A 312 17.41 4.46 -9.13
CA ASN A 312 17.73 3.03 -8.99
C ASN A 312 18.14 2.55 -7.58
N ASN A 313 18.10 3.40 -6.55
CA ASN A 313 18.34 3.00 -5.16
C ASN A 313 17.04 2.67 -4.43
N GLU A 314 17.04 1.61 -3.62
CA GLU A 314 15.88 1.24 -2.80
C GLU A 314 15.54 2.32 -1.77
N ILE A 315 14.25 2.62 -1.65
CA ILE A 315 13.73 3.51 -0.63
C ILE A 315 13.14 2.67 0.51
N TYR A 316 13.60 2.94 1.73
CA TYR A 316 13.09 2.30 2.95
C TYR A 316 12.33 3.30 3.83
N PRO A 317 11.33 2.84 4.61
CA PRO A 317 10.64 3.67 5.59
C PRO A 317 11.62 4.38 6.53
N SER A 318 11.45 5.69 6.70
CA SER A 318 12.34 6.55 7.50
C SER A 318 11.60 7.82 7.95
N SER A 319 12.30 8.75 8.60
CA SER A 319 11.75 10.09 8.87
C SER A 319 11.47 10.90 7.59
N LYS A 320 12.20 10.61 6.51
CA LYS A 320 12.05 11.28 5.20
C LYS A 320 10.97 10.64 4.32
N TYR A 321 10.88 9.31 4.35
CA TYR A 321 10.01 8.52 3.48
C TYR A 321 9.03 7.69 4.28
N ASP A 322 7.74 7.84 4.00
CA ASP A 322 6.69 6.96 4.50
C ASP A 322 6.20 6.07 3.37
N VAL A 323 6.27 4.74 3.55
CA VAL A 323 5.93 3.77 2.51
C VAL A 323 4.82 2.88 3.04
N SER A 324 3.70 2.84 2.35
CA SER A 324 2.58 1.99 2.72
C SER A 324 2.05 1.21 1.52
N PHE A 325 1.55 0.02 1.80
CA PHE A 325 0.88 -0.83 0.81
C PHE A 325 -0.41 -1.37 1.42
N LYS A 326 -1.55 -0.96 0.87
CA LYS A 326 -2.86 -1.41 1.34
C LYS A 326 -3.84 -1.47 0.18
N ASN A 327 -4.64 -2.54 0.14
CA ASN A 327 -5.69 -2.73 -0.87
C ASN A 327 -5.16 -2.58 -2.31
N ASN A 328 -4.00 -3.16 -2.62
CA ASN A 328 -3.39 -3.08 -3.96
C ASN A 328 -3.03 -1.65 -4.38
N VAL A 329 -2.77 -0.77 -3.41
CA VAL A 329 -2.25 0.58 -3.63
C VAL A 329 -0.97 0.72 -2.82
N ALA A 330 0.14 0.91 -3.52
CA ALA A 330 1.40 1.33 -2.95
C ALA A 330 1.47 2.86 -2.94
N VAL A 331 1.85 3.42 -1.81
CA VAL A 331 1.96 4.86 -1.57
C VAL A 331 3.35 5.15 -1.01
N LEU A 332 4.06 6.08 -1.65
CA LEU A 332 5.28 6.68 -1.15
C LEU A 332 5.00 8.14 -0.81
N SER A 333 5.15 8.51 0.45
CA SER A 333 5.10 9.90 0.91
C SER A 333 6.51 10.41 1.18
N VAL A 334 6.92 11.51 0.53
CA VAL A 334 8.16 12.24 0.86
C VAL A 334 7.81 13.43 1.76
N LYS A 335 8.37 13.42 2.97
CA LYS A 335 8.18 14.45 4.00
C LYS A 335 9.22 15.57 3.84
N ASP A 336 8.87 16.80 4.23
CA ASP A 336 9.76 17.97 4.20
C ASP A 336 10.50 18.14 2.85
N SER A 337 9.76 18.11 1.74
CA SER A 337 10.31 18.08 0.39
C SER A 337 11.11 19.35 0.04
N THR A 338 12.30 19.17 -0.51
CA THR A 338 13.17 20.22 -1.04
C THR A 338 13.39 20.02 -2.54
N SER A 339 14.03 20.99 -3.21
CA SER A 339 14.38 20.85 -4.62
C SER A 339 15.27 19.64 -4.94
N SER A 340 16.00 19.09 -3.95
CA SER A 340 16.82 17.89 -4.14
C SER A 340 16.04 16.58 -4.14
N ASP A 341 14.79 16.58 -3.66
CA ASP A 341 13.93 15.39 -3.69
C ASP A 341 13.22 15.23 -5.04
N GLY A 342 13.35 16.22 -5.94
CA GLY A 342 12.84 16.14 -7.30
C GLY A 342 13.60 15.12 -8.12
N GLY A 343 12.88 14.24 -8.81
CA GLY A 343 13.48 13.11 -9.51
C GLY A 343 12.44 12.12 -10.03
N VAL A 344 12.94 11.02 -10.60
CA VAL A 344 12.10 9.93 -11.10
C VAL A 344 12.03 8.83 -10.04
N TYR A 345 10.84 8.56 -9.55
CA TYR A 345 10.56 7.49 -8.61
C TYR A 345 9.97 6.30 -9.36
N THR A 346 10.49 5.11 -9.09
CA THR A 346 10.03 3.86 -9.70
C THR A 346 9.34 3.00 -8.65
N CYS A 347 8.14 2.54 -8.94
CA CYS A 347 7.42 1.52 -8.18
C CYS A 347 7.56 0.20 -8.93
N GLU A 348 8.20 -0.79 -8.33
CA GLU A 348 8.38 -2.14 -8.87
C GLU A 348 7.50 -3.12 -8.09
N ALA A 349 6.63 -3.83 -8.80
CA ALA A 349 5.74 -4.85 -8.28
C ALA A 349 6.18 -6.22 -8.78
N SER A 350 6.12 -7.23 -7.91
CA SER A 350 6.55 -8.58 -8.27
C SER A 350 5.63 -9.65 -7.70
N ASN A 351 5.35 -10.64 -8.53
CA ASN A 351 4.64 -11.86 -8.14
C ASN A 351 5.32 -13.08 -8.78
N GLU A 352 4.79 -14.27 -8.52
CA GLU A 352 5.33 -15.52 -9.09
C GLU A 352 5.22 -15.59 -10.63
N ALA A 353 4.42 -14.72 -11.26
CA ALA A 353 4.28 -14.62 -12.72
C ALA A 353 5.29 -13.65 -13.36
N GLY A 354 5.92 -12.75 -12.60
CA GLY A 354 6.92 -11.84 -13.14
C GLY A 354 7.08 -10.55 -12.34
N LYS A 355 7.67 -9.55 -13.01
CA LYS A 355 7.93 -8.22 -12.48
C LYS A 355 7.37 -7.17 -13.44
N ALA A 356 6.77 -6.12 -12.89
CA ALA A 356 6.43 -4.93 -13.64
C ALA A 356 6.86 -3.69 -12.87
N SER A 357 7.14 -2.61 -13.56
CA SER A 357 7.44 -1.33 -12.93
C SER A 357 6.66 -0.19 -13.57
N CYS A 358 6.37 0.85 -12.77
CA CYS A 358 5.88 2.14 -13.25
C CYS A 358 6.74 3.27 -12.69
N GLN A 359 6.87 4.36 -13.44
CA GLN A 359 7.68 5.52 -13.06
C GLN A 359 6.81 6.76 -12.91
N VAL A 360 7.12 7.57 -11.90
CA VAL A 360 6.49 8.87 -11.64
C VAL A 360 7.58 9.93 -11.48
N SER A 361 7.41 11.07 -12.15
CA SER A 361 8.31 12.20 -12.00
C SER A 361 7.78 13.14 -10.91
N LEU A 362 8.57 13.34 -9.85
CA LEU A 362 8.29 14.32 -8.82
C LEU A 362 8.99 15.64 -9.17
N THR A 363 8.21 16.70 -9.37
CA THR A 363 8.74 18.06 -9.52
C THR A 363 8.43 18.85 -8.26
N VAL A 364 9.47 19.20 -7.50
CA VAL A 364 9.34 20.04 -6.31
C VAL A 364 9.51 21.50 -6.73
N SER A 365 8.40 22.19 -7.00
CA SER A 365 8.40 23.63 -7.29
C SER A 365 8.58 24.43 -5.99
N GLY A 366 9.67 25.19 -5.91
CA GLY A 366 9.88 26.11 -4.79
C GLY A 366 8.85 27.24 -4.77
N GLN A 367 8.56 27.78 -3.59
CA GLN A 367 7.72 28.95 -3.39
C GLN A 367 8.64 30.17 -3.22
N ALA A 368 8.42 31.22 -4.03
CA ALA A 368 9.14 32.49 -3.87
C ALA A 368 8.86 33.09 -2.46
N PRO A 369 9.81 33.85 -1.89
CA PRO A 369 9.64 34.42 -0.56
C PRO A 369 8.44 35.36 -0.53
N LYS A 370 7.70 35.39 0.57
CA LYS A 370 6.58 36.30 0.79
C LYS A 370 6.57 36.78 2.23
N PHE A 371 6.48 38.09 2.43
CA PHE A 371 6.25 38.66 3.75
C PHE A 371 4.77 38.52 4.13
N ASP A 372 4.49 37.59 5.04
CA ASP A 372 3.18 37.39 5.66
C ASP A 372 2.98 38.32 6.87
N VAL A 373 4.07 38.69 7.55
CA VAL A 373 4.09 39.79 8.54
C VAL A 373 5.06 40.87 8.05
N PRO A 374 4.57 41.95 7.41
CA PRO A 374 5.41 43.03 6.92
C PRO A 374 5.91 43.92 8.07
N LEU A 375 6.86 44.81 7.77
CA LEU A 375 7.33 45.80 8.73
C LEU A 375 6.26 46.86 9.04
N GLU A 376 6.13 47.21 10.32
CA GLU A 376 5.29 48.32 10.79
C GLU A 376 6.11 49.60 11.00
N PRO A 377 5.53 50.80 10.83
CA PRO A 377 6.16 52.07 11.19
C PRO A 377 6.51 52.14 12.68
N VAL A 378 7.67 52.69 13.02
CA VAL A 378 8.13 52.78 14.42
C VAL A 378 8.54 54.20 14.76
N THR A 379 8.02 54.73 15.87
CA THR A 379 8.48 55.96 16.51
C THR A 379 9.45 55.64 17.64
N VAL A 380 10.61 56.28 17.68
CA VAL A 380 11.63 56.03 18.72
C VAL A 380 12.29 57.32 19.18
N SER A 381 12.55 57.43 20.49
CA SER A 381 13.27 58.56 21.10
C SER A 381 14.78 58.38 20.95
N GLU A 382 15.54 59.48 20.94
CA GLU A 382 16.99 59.42 20.90
C GLU A 382 17.55 58.71 22.15
N GLY A 383 18.54 57.82 21.99
CA GLY A 383 19.13 57.02 23.06
C GLY A 383 18.46 55.66 23.33
N GLU A 384 17.21 55.47 22.90
CA GLU A 384 16.46 54.21 23.08
C GLU A 384 16.89 53.12 22.08
N LYS A 385 16.30 51.92 22.21
CA LYS A 385 16.52 50.79 21.28
C LYS A 385 15.45 50.75 20.20
N LEU A 386 15.86 50.78 18.93
CA LEU A 386 15.00 50.49 17.78
C LEU A 386 14.96 48.98 17.52
N SER A 387 13.76 48.42 17.28
CA SER A 387 13.57 47.03 16.87
C SER A 387 12.58 46.95 15.70
N LEU A 388 13.06 46.50 14.55
CA LEU A 388 12.27 46.21 13.37
C LEU A 388 12.18 44.69 13.19
N LYS A 389 10.95 44.16 13.06
CA LYS A 389 10.70 42.72 12.94
C LYS A 389 9.69 42.46 11.83
N CYS A 390 9.96 41.42 11.04
CA CYS A 390 9.04 40.90 10.04
C CYS A 390 9.15 39.37 9.96
N HIS A 391 8.13 38.72 9.42
CA HIS A 391 8.13 37.30 9.14
C HIS A 391 8.13 37.08 7.62
N VAL A 392 8.88 36.07 7.19
CA VAL A 392 8.92 35.67 5.79
C VAL A 392 8.66 34.18 5.66
N THR A 393 7.79 33.86 4.71
CA THR A 393 7.47 32.51 4.27
C THR A 393 8.09 32.25 2.90
N GLY A 394 8.28 31.00 2.51
CA GLY A 394 8.85 30.61 1.22
C GLY A 394 9.82 29.43 1.34
N SER A 395 10.25 28.89 0.21
CA SER A 395 11.15 27.73 0.20
C SER A 395 12.58 28.09 0.64
N PRO A 396 13.22 27.31 1.53
CA PRO A 396 14.63 27.46 1.87
C PRO A 396 15.58 27.15 0.68
N PRO A 397 16.84 27.62 0.71
CA PRO A 397 17.42 28.54 1.70
C PRO A 397 16.97 29.99 1.46
N LEU A 398 16.42 30.62 2.51
CA LEU A 398 16.01 32.03 2.49
C LEU A 398 17.18 32.92 2.92
N THR A 399 17.49 33.93 2.10
CA THR A 399 18.52 34.94 2.40
C THR A 399 17.85 36.27 2.70
N ILE A 400 18.21 36.90 3.82
CA ILE A 400 17.66 38.20 4.26
C ILE A 400 18.70 39.30 4.11
N GLN A 401 18.27 40.44 3.56
CA GLN A 401 19.09 41.63 3.36
C GLN A 401 18.34 42.87 3.87
N TRP A 402 18.96 43.62 4.79
CA TRP A 402 18.42 44.87 5.30
C TRP A 402 19.06 46.07 4.61
N MET A 403 18.27 47.09 4.30
CA MET A 403 18.75 48.31 3.66
C MET A 403 18.17 49.55 4.34
N LYS A 404 18.99 50.59 4.49
CA LYS A 404 18.58 51.94 4.90
C LYS A 404 19.10 52.93 3.87
N ASP A 405 18.25 53.80 3.35
CA ASP A 405 18.63 54.83 2.37
C ASP A 405 19.41 54.26 1.16
N ARG A 406 18.99 53.08 0.67
CA ARG A 406 19.62 52.29 -0.41
C ARG A 406 21.01 51.71 -0.10
N ARG A 407 21.47 51.74 1.16
CA ARG A 407 22.70 51.11 1.60
C ARG A 407 22.39 49.86 2.40
N GLU A 408 23.10 48.79 2.12
CA GLU A 408 22.97 47.54 2.87
C GLU A 408 23.49 47.71 4.29
N LEU A 409 22.67 47.30 5.26
CA LEU A 409 23.04 47.23 6.66
C LEU A 409 23.65 45.87 6.95
N LYS A 410 24.76 45.89 7.68
CA LYS A 410 25.42 44.69 8.19
C LYS A 410 25.45 44.78 9.71
N SER A 411 25.42 43.63 10.37
CA SER A 411 25.67 43.56 11.82
C SER A 411 27.00 44.22 12.14
N SER A 412 26.97 45.26 12.96
CA SER A 412 28.11 46.10 13.35
C SER A 412 27.83 46.68 14.74
N GLY A 413 28.82 47.29 15.42
CA GLY A 413 28.79 47.58 16.87
C GLY A 413 27.42 47.93 17.51
N ASN A 414 26.65 48.85 16.94
CA ASN A 414 25.34 49.29 17.45
C ASN A 414 24.13 48.63 16.75
N THR A 415 24.35 47.76 15.76
CA THR A 415 23.35 47.19 14.85
C THR A 415 23.42 45.67 14.85
N ARG A 416 22.30 44.99 15.17
CA ARG A 416 22.20 43.53 15.20
C ARG A 416 21.13 43.02 14.24
N ILE A 417 21.52 42.12 13.33
CA ILE A 417 20.60 41.45 12.40
C ILE A 417 20.53 39.95 12.76
N THR A 418 19.32 39.39 12.82
CA THR A 418 19.10 37.95 13.02
C THR A 418 17.99 37.42 12.11
N PHE A 419 18.13 36.16 11.68
CA PHE A 419 17.12 35.45 10.91
C PHE A 419 17.01 34.01 11.40
N VAL A 420 15.89 33.67 12.06
CA VAL A 420 15.67 32.33 12.64
C VAL A 420 14.20 31.95 12.44
N GLY A 421 13.96 30.79 11.81
CA GLY A 421 12.61 30.24 11.63
C GLY A 421 11.65 31.22 10.95
N GLY A 422 12.10 31.89 9.87
CA GLY A 422 11.29 32.87 9.14
C GLY A 422 11.22 34.27 9.77
N ASN A 423 11.63 34.43 11.04
CA ASN A 423 11.65 35.74 11.72
C ASN A 423 12.92 36.50 11.39
N ALA A 424 12.80 37.60 10.64
CA ALA A 424 13.87 38.54 10.37
C ALA A 424 13.77 39.73 11.32
N SER A 425 14.87 40.08 11.98
CA SER A 425 14.90 41.23 12.88
C SER A 425 16.18 42.05 12.77
N LEU A 426 16.00 43.37 12.85
CA LEU A 426 17.05 44.39 12.90
C LEU A 426 16.89 45.20 14.19
N GLU A 427 17.93 45.26 14.99
CA GLU A 427 17.98 46.05 16.22
C GLU A 427 19.09 47.10 16.15
N ILE A 428 18.80 48.34 16.56
CA ILE A 428 19.79 49.42 16.66
C ILE A 428 19.75 49.99 18.08
N SER A 429 20.90 50.07 18.76
CA SER A 429 21.00 50.59 20.12
C SER A 429 22.41 51.12 20.43
N PRO A 430 22.57 52.35 20.96
CA PRO A 430 21.53 53.38 21.12
C PRO A 430 21.15 54.04 19.79
N VAL A 431 19.90 54.47 19.67
CA VAL A 431 19.39 55.19 18.49
C VAL A 431 19.89 56.64 18.48
N SER A 432 20.33 57.11 17.32
CA SER A 432 20.70 58.50 17.02
C SER A 432 19.71 59.15 16.06
N LYS A 433 19.76 60.49 15.92
CA LYS A 433 18.97 61.22 14.90
C LYS A 433 19.21 60.73 13.47
N THR A 434 20.38 60.16 13.18
CA THR A 434 20.73 59.65 11.85
C THR A 434 20.09 58.31 11.50
N ASP A 435 19.53 57.62 12.50
CA ASP A 435 18.84 56.35 12.33
C ASP A 435 17.39 56.53 11.86
N ALA A 436 16.84 57.75 11.92
CA ALA A 436 15.57 58.04 11.27
C ALA A 436 15.67 57.84 9.74
N GLY A 437 14.59 57.38 9.12
CA GLY A 437 14.54 57.17 7.67
C GLY A 437 13.74 55.94 7.24
N ASP A 438 13.89 55.59 5.96
CA ASP A 438 13.20 54.45 5.36
C ASP A 438 14.08 53.19 5.40
N TYR A 439 13.54 52.14 5.97
CA TYR A 439 14.15 50.81 6.06
C TYR A 439 13.44 49.85 5.12
N LEU A 440 14.21 48.93 4.54
CA LEU A 440 13.73 47.88 3.64
C LEU A 440 14.33 46.54 4.06
N CYS A 441 13.48 45.52 4.19
CA CYS A 441 13.91 44.13 4.37
C CYS A 441 13.57 43.34 3.11
N LYS A 442 14.59 42.78 2.46
CA LYS A 442 14.47 41.95 1.25
C LYS A 442 14.74 40.49 1.61
N ALA A 443 13.89 39.60 1.12
CA ALA A 443 14.09 38.16 1.21
C ALA A 443 14.23 37.55 -0.20
N SER A 444 15.15 36.61 -0.37
CA SER A 444 15.39 35.93 -1.65
C SER A 444 15.65 34.43 -1.49
N ASN A 445 15.19 33.65 -2.46
CA ASN A 445 15.57 32.25 -2.68
C ASN A 445 15.77 31.98 -4.19
N ALA A 446 15.98 30.71 -4.57
CA ALA A 446 16.18 30.32 -5.97
C ALA A 446 14.98 30.62 -6.89
N THR A 447 13.78 30.78 -6.33
CA THR A 447 12.53 30.96 -7.08
C THR A 447 12.14 32.43 -7.24
N GLY A 448 12.70 33.34 -6.44
CA GLY A 448 12.41 34.76 -6.55
C GLY A 448 12.82 35.56 -5.31
N SER A 449 12.31 36.78 -5.23
CA SER A 449 12.53 37.67 -4.09
C SER A 449 11.32 38.56 -3.82
N ASP A 450 11.14 38.92 -2.56
CA ASP A 450 10.12 39.88 -2.11
C ASP A 450 10.77 40.90 -1.17
N PHE A 451 10.08 42.02 -0.92
CA PHE A 451 10.55 43.04 0.01
C PHE A 451 9.40 43.76 0.73
N CYS A 452 9.65 44.15 1.98
CA CYS A 452 8.78 45.06 2.72
C CYS A 452 9.57 46.30 3.17
N LYS A 453 8.85 47.41 3.43
CA LYS A 453 9.42 48.70 3.80
C LYS A 453 8.71 49.25 5.03
N SER A 454 9.45 49.98 5.86
CA SER A 454 8.89 50.75 6.97
C SER A 454 9.68 52.04 7.17
N ARG A 455 9.05 53.04 7.78
CA ARG A 455 9.66 54.31 8.14
C ARG A 455 9.84 54.38 9.66
N VAL A 456 11.03 54.80 10.06
CA VAL A 456 11.36 55.13 11.45
C VAL A 456 11.31 56.65 11.62
N THR A 457 10.48 57.12 12.55
CA THR A 457 10.34 58.54 12.88
C THR A 457 10.82 58.84 14.30
N PRO A 458 11.45 60.00 14.54
CA PRO A 458 11.76 60.43 15.89
C PRO A 458 10.45 60.72 16.66
N SER A 459 10.39 60.37 17.95
CA SER A 459 9.24 60.75 18.79
C SER A 459 9.20 62.26 19.02
N SER A 460 8.06 62.90 18.81
CA SER A 460 7.81 64.28 19.26
C SER A 460 7.46 64.33 20.76
N PRO A 461 7.74 65.44 21.47
CA PRO A 461 7.23 65.64 22.82
C PRO A 461 5.70 65.73 22.77
N ALA A 462 5.01 64.85 23.51
CA ALA A 462 3.56 64.66 23.41
C ALA A 462 2.80 65.39 24.54
N LEU A 463 1.77 66.15 24.17
CA LEU A 463 0.74 66.64 25.10
C LEU A 463 -0.31 65.53 25.27
N SER A 464 -0.42 64.97 26.47
CA SER A 464 -1.28 63.82 26.79
C SER A 464 -2.49 64.21 27.65
N LEU A 465 -3.65 63.58 27.41
CA LEU A 465 -4.86 63.79 28.22
C LEU A 465 -4.98 62.65 29.25
N LYS A 466 -4.86 62.95 30.54
CA LYS A 466 -4.79 61.90 31.59
C LYS A 466 -6.15 61.50 32.19
N LYS A 467 -7.16 62.38 32.17
CA LYS A 467 -8.55 62.21 32.68
C LYS A 467 -9.45 63.21 31.94
N PRO A 468 -10.80 63.12 31.97
CA PRO A 468 -11.60 64.08 31.22
C PRO A 468 -11.22 65.52 31.59
N MET A 469 -10.64 66.23 30.62
CA MET A 469 -10.21 67.63 30.68
C MET A 469 -8.96 67.94 31.52
N SER A 470 -8.17 66.94 31.93
CA SER A 470 -6.83 67.15 32.53
C SER A 470 -5.73 66.92 31.50
N LEU A 471 -5.03 67.98 31.13
CA LEU A 471 -3.86 67.99 30.24
C LEU A 471 -2.59 67.75 31.05
N ALA A 472 -1.66 66.97 30.50
CA ALA A 472 -0.32 66.77 31.04
C ALA A 472 0.71 66.81 29.89
N TRP A 473 1.80 67.54 30.08
CA TRP A 473 2.87 67.69 29.11
C TRP A 473 4.24 67.52 29.79
N GLU A 474 5.28 67.43 28.98
CA GLU A 474 6.66 67.42 29.46
C GLU A 474 7.23 68.83 29.45
N GLU A 475 8.15 69.10 30.38
CA GLU A 475 8.90 70.36 30.35
C GLU A 475 9.75 70.43 29.07
N PRO A 476 9.86 71.59 28.40
CA PRO A 476 10.68 71.72 27.20
C PRO A 476 12.14 71.34 27.45
N GLU A 477 12.79 70.70 26.47
CA GLU A 477 14.21 70.33 26.51
C GLU A 477 15.15 71.52 26.76
N SER A 478 14.71 72.74 26.45
CA SER A 478 15.44 73.98 26.71
C SER A 478 14.49 75.09 27.18
N ASP A 479 14.86 75.78 28.25
CA ASP A 479 14.13 76.93 28.80
C ASP A 479 14.44 78.26 28.06
N GLY A 480 15.24 78.20 26.99
CA GLY A 480 15.69 79.38 26.24
C GLY A 480 16.66 80.28 27.02
N GLY A 481 17.33 79.76 28.04
CA GLY A 481 18.33 80.47 28.85
C GLY A 481 17.74 81.29 30.01
N SER A 482 16.49 81.02 30.40
CA SER A 482 15.83 81.66 31.56
C SER A 482 14.72 80.77 32.10
N LYS A 483 14.69 80.60 33.44
CA LYS A 483 13.75 79.72 34.13
C LYS A 483 12.29 79.94 33.69
N ILE A 484 11.60 78.84 33.42
CA ILE A 484 10.16 78.82 33.15
C ILE A 484 9.41 79.35 34.37
N ILE A 485 8.55 80.33 34.15
CA ILE A 485 7.76 80.98 35.21
C ILE A 485 6.31 80.50 35.22
N ALA A 486 5.78 80.06 34.08
CA ALA A 486 4.41 79.55 33.93
C ALA A 486 4.24 78.85 32.58
N TYR A 487 3.14 78.12 32.41
CA TYR A 487 2.68 77.58 31.15
C TYR A 487 1.39 78.28 30.69
N ILE A 488 1.31 78.54 29.39
CA ILE A 488 0.12 79.09 28.73
C ILE A 488 -0.62 77.94 28.08
N VAL A 489 -1.88 77.77 28.46
CA VAL A 489 -2.79 76.77 27.89
C VAL A 489 -3.88 77.49 27.09
N GLU A 490 -4.00 77.11 25.83
CA GLU A 490 -5.03 77.64 24.93
C GLU A 490 -5.91 76.50 24.41
N ARG A 491 -7.18 76.83 24.16
CA ARG A 491 -8.20 75.92 23.64
C ARG A 491 -8.83 76.47 22.37
N ARG A 492 -9.19 75.61 21.44
CA ARG A 492 -9.90 75.98 20.21
C ARG A 492 -11.04 75.00 19.97
N ASP A 493 -12.27 75.50 19.93
CA ASP A 493 -13.40 74.71 19.41
C ASP A 493 -13.11 74.41 17.94
N VAL A 494 -13.21 73.16 17.52
CA VAL A 494 -12.91 72.73 16.15
C VAL A 494 -13.76 73.48 15.11
N LYS A 495 -14.96 73.96 15.48
CA LYS A 495 -15.82 74.79 14.63
C LYS A 495 -15.27 76.21 14.43
N ARG A 496 -14.30 76.64 15.23
CA ARG A 496 -13.67 77.97 15.19
C ARG A 496 -12.23 77.87 14.72
N LYS A 497 -11.76 78.93 14.05
CA LYS A 497 -10.35 79.03 13.61
C LYS A 497 -9.45 79.68 14.66
N THR A 498 -10.01 80.34 15.67
CA THR A 498 -9.28 81.12 16.67
C THR A 498 -9.03 80.35 17.96
N TRP A 499 -7.80 80.42 18.47
CA TRP A 499 -7.44 79.94 19.79
C TRP A 499 -7.96 80.91 20.86
N THR A 500 -8.40 80.36 21.98
CA THR A 500 -8.92 81.09 23.13
C THR A 500 -8.09 80.71 24.35
N LEU A 501 -7.73 81.68 25.19
CA LEU A 501 -6.96 81.42 26.39
C LEU A 501 -7.78 80.58 27.38
N ALA A 502 -7.19 79.50 27.90
CA ALA A 502 -7.73 78.74 29.04
C ALA A 502 -7.05 79.19 30.34
N THR A 503 -5.73 79.31 30.34
CA THR A 503 -4.95 79.93 31.41
C THR A 503 -3.59 80.42 30.87
N ASP A 504 -3.02 81.44 31.48
CA ASP A 504 -1.63 81.89 31.24
C ASP A 504 -0.72 81.73 32.48
N ARG A 505 -1.22 81.02 33.51
CA ARG A 505 -0.59 80.89 34.84
C ARG A 505 -0.61 79.45 35.35
N ALA A 506 -0.41 78.45 34.48
CA ALA A 506 -0.24 77.08 34.96
C ALA A 506 1.17 76.93 35.53
N ASP A 507 1.28 76.64 36.83
CA ASP A 507 2.58 76.57 37.53
C ASP A 507 3.25 75.18 37.43
N THR A 508 2.48 74.17 37.01
CA THR A 508 2.90 72.78 36.84
C THR A 508 2.68 72.32 35.41
N PRO A 509 3.38 71.27 34.93
CA PRO A 509 3.18 70.70 33.61
C PRO A 509 1.88 69.86 33.47
N GLU A 510 0.88 70.19 34.29
CA GLU A 510 -0.46 69.61 34.27
C GLU A 510 -1.50 70.71 34.52
N TYR A 511 -2.63 70.67 33.80
CA TYR A 511 -3.70 71.64 33.97
C TYR A 511 -5.08 71.06 33.62
N CYS A 512 -6.08 71.35 34.47
CA CYS A 512 -7.46 70.96 34.24
C CYS A 512 -8.24 72.11 33.58
N VAL A 513 -8.68 71.92 32.34
CA VAL A 513 -9.41 72.93 31.58
C VAL A 513 -10.89 72.93 31.98
N SER A 514 -11.44 74.10 32.28
CA SER A 514 -12.85 74.30 32.64
C SER A 514 -13.62 75.13 31.58
N GLY A 515 -14.94 75.19 31.70
CA GLY A 515 -15.79 76.05 30.84
C GLY A 515 -15.92 75.59 29.38
N LEU A 516 -15.84 74.27 29.12
CA LEU A 516 -16.08 73.70 27.79
C LEU A 516 -17.57 73.50 27.53
N GLN A 517 -18.00 73.71 26.29
CA GLN A 517 -19.40 73.50 25.91
C GLN A 517 -19.70 72.01 25.73
N LYS A 518 -20.84 71.58 26.29
CA LYS A 518 -21.37 70.22 26.09
C LYS A 518 -21.52 69.95 24.59
N ASP A 519 -21.06 68.76 24.17
CA ASP A 519 -21.12 68.29 22.78
C ASP A 519 -20.29 69.08 21.75
N SER A 520 -19.33 69.90 22.21
CA SER A 520 -18.31 70.52 21.35
C SER A 520 -16.97 69.79 21.39
N MET A 521 -16.25 69.79 20.27
CA MET A 521 -14.91 69.21 20.14
C MET A 521 -13.86 70.32 20.29
N TYR A 522 -12.81 70.07 21.08
CA TYR A 522 -11.74 71.04 21.34
C TYR A 522 -10.37 70.48 21.01
N LEU A 523 -9.50 71.33 20.45
CA LEU A 523 -8.06 71.13 20.41
C LEU A 523 -7.41 71.98 21.51
N PHE A 524 -6.31 71.51 22.06
CA PHE A 524 -5.51 72.24 23.04
C PHE A 524 -4.10 72.47 22.54
N ARG A 525 -3.49 73.57 22.95
CA ARG A 525 -2.06 73.80 22.80
C ARG A 525 -1.46 74.42 24.05
N VAL A 526 -0.21 74.11 24.31
CA VAL A 526 0.54 74.57 25.48
C VAL A 526 1.85 75.21 25.02
N SER A 527 2.25 76.31 25.63
CA SER A 527 3.59 76.88 25.51
C SER A 527 4.17 77.23 26.88
N ALA A 528 5.47 77.03 27.05
CA ALA A 528 6.18 77.48 28.24
C ALA A 528 6.43 78.99 28.16
N ARG A 529 6.31 79.70 29.28
CA ARG A 529 6.58 81.13 29.40
C ARG A 529 7.75 81.35 30.34
N ASN A 530 8.70 82.20 29.93
CA ASN A 530 9.80 82.69 30.76
C ASN A 530 9.76 84.23 30.81
N ARG A 531 10.77 84.86 31.45
CA ARG A 531 10.87 86.33 31.54
C ARG A 531 10.97 87.04 30.18
N VAL A 532 11.43 86.35 29.14
CA VAL A 532 11.67 86.90 27.80
C VAL A 532 10.39 86.80 26.95
N GLY A 533 9.64 85.72 27.10
CA GLY A 533 8.40 85.52 26.35
C GLY A 533 7.87 84.10 26.43
N SER A 534 7.05 83.73 25.44
CA SER A 534 6.49 82.39 25.30
C SER A 534 7.28 81.60 24.27
N GLY A 535 7.59 80.36 24.60
CA GLY A 535 8.27 79.41 23.71
C GLY A 535 7.34 78.78 22.67
N PRO A 536 7.84 77.77 21.92
CA PRO A 536 7.05 77.06 20.91
C PRO A 536 5.82 76.36 21.53
N THR A 537 4.74 76.28 20.76
CA THR A 537 3.50 75.63 21.19
C THR A 537 3.47 74.16 20.81
N VAL A 538 3.07 73.28 21.72
CA VAL A 538 2.75 71.86 21.47
C VAL A 538 1.24 71.70 21.51
N ALA A 539 0.65 71.12 20.47
CA ALA A 539 -0.80 70.94 20.36
C ALA A 539 -1.20 69.45 20.46
N THR A 540 -2.42 69.18 20.90
CA THR A 540 -3.04 67.86 20.77
C THR A 540 -3.21 67.51 19.30
N GLU A 541 -2.85 66.29 18.90
CA GLU A 541 -3.06 65.81 17.53
C GLU A 541 -4.55 65.68 17.20
N ASP A 542 -5.31 65.10 18.13
CA ASP A 542 -6.74 64.86 17.99
C ASP A 542 -7.60 65.81 18.83
N ALA A 543 -8.79 66.12 18.32
CA ALA A 543 -9.78 66.90 19.05
C ALA A 543 -10.53 66.02 20.06
N VAL A 544 -10.86 66.58 21.22
CA VAL A 544 -11.50 65.86 22.32
C VAL A 544 -12.83 66.49 22.73
N GLN A 545 -13.79 65.65 23.12
CA GLN A 545 -15.10 66.06 23.63
C GLN A 545 -15.05 66.12 25.16
N PRO A 546 -15.66 67.12 25.83
CA PRO A 546 -15.87 67.06 27.27
C PRO A 546 -16.77 65.86 27.61
N PRO A 547 -16.53 65.16 28.75
CA PRO A 547 -17.37 64.05 29.17
C PRO A 547 -18.82 64.49 29.39
N LYS A 548 -19.79 63.60 29.15
CA LYS A 548 -21.23 63.88 29.33
C LYS A 548 -21.65 64.10 30.79
N PHE A 549 -20.82 63.73 31.76
CA PHE A 549 -21.11 63.81 33.19
C PHE A 549 -19.81 64.10 33.95
N ASP A 550 -19.78 65.18 34.72
CA ASP A 550 -18.65 65.68 35.51
C ASP A 550 -18.57 65.07 36.93
N GLY A 551 -19.53 64.20 37.28
CA GLY A 551 -19.37 63.27 38.41
C GLY A 551 -19.49 63.86 39.81
N GLY A 552 -20.08 65.05 40.02
CA GLY A 552 -20.27 65.52 41.40
C GLY A 552 -21.12 66.77 41.54
N SER A 553 -22.40 66.59 41.91
CA SER A 553 -23.23 67.67 42.43
C SER A 553 -22.56 68.36 43.63
N GLU A 554 -22.75 69.67 43.77
CA GLU A 554 -22.25 70.47 44.88
C GLU A 554 -22.51 69.77 46.22
N ILE A 555 -21.49 69.70 47.07
CA ILE A 555 -21.61 69.18 48.43
C ILE A 555 -22.57 70.10 49.17
N THR A 556 -23.62 69.54 49.76
CA THR A 556 -24.62 70.27 50.54
C THR A 556 -24.38 70.16 52.04
N ALA A 557 -23.76 69.06 52.48
CA ALA A 557 -23.47 68.83 53.91
C ALA A 557 -22.31 67.84 54.12
N TYR A 558 -21.82 67.79 55.36
CA TYR A 558 -20.89 66.77 55.85
C TYR A 558 -21.52 66.02 57.02
N VAL A 559 -21.55 64.69 56.95
CA VAL A 559 -22.01 63.81 58.04
C VAL A 559 -20.80 63.29 58.80
N ILE A 560 -20.71 63.64 60.08
CA ILE A 560 -19.68 63.16 60.99
C ILE A 560 -20.19 61.89 61.65
N GLU A 561 -19.44 60.81 61.52
CA GLU A 561 -19.73 59.53 62.14
C GLU A 561 -18.69 59.22 63.22
N LEU A 562 -19.15 58.65 64.34
CA LEU A 562 -18.31 58.13 65.40
C LEU A 562 -18.57 56.65 65.62
N ARG A 563 -17.60 55.96 66.20
CA ARG A 563 -17.81 54.65 66.81
C ARG A 563 -16.95 54.50 68.04
N ASP A 564 -17.48 53.79 69.03
CA ASP A 564 -16.70 53.31 70.16
C ASP A 564 -15.56 52.41 69.64
N ARG A 565 -14.36 52.51 70.19
CA ARG A 565 -13.20 51.68 69.80
C ARG A 565 -13.52 50.19 69.83
N THR A 566 -14.37 49.77 70.76
CA THR A 566 -14.79 48.36 70.92
C THR A 566 -15.90 47.96 69.93
N SER A 567 -16.57 48.93 69.31
CA SER A 567 -17.64 48.70 68.34
C SER A 567 -17.12 48.72 66.90
N VAL A 568 -17.70 47.89 66.05
CA VAL A 568 -17.50 47.93 64.58
C VAL A 568 -18.57 48.78 63.87
N LYS A 569 -19.63 49.16 64.59
CA LYS A 569 -20.76 49.92 64.05
C LYS A 569 -20.48 51.41 64.14
N TRP A 570 -20.63 52.10 63.00
CA TRP A 570 -20.55 53.55 62.90
C TRP A 570 -21.92 54.17 63.13
N GLU A 571 -21.95 55.28 63.84
CA GLU A 571 -23.16 56.01 64.18
C GLU A 571 -23.00 57.47 63.77
N ALA A 572 -24.04 58.04 63.15
CA ALA A 572 -24.04 59.43 62.75
C ALA A 572 -24.17 60.31 64.00
N ALA A 573 -23.18 61.16 64.22
CA ALA A 573 -23.07 61.99 65.42
C ALA A 573 -23.50 63.43 65.16
N MET A 574 -23.22 63.96 63.97
CA MET A 574 -23.57 65.33 63.59
C MET A 574 -23.64 65.48 62.07
N VAL A 575 -24.45 66.43 61.60
CA VAL A 575 -24.44 66.90 60.21
C VAL A 575 -24.09 68.39 60.19
N CYS A 576 -23.13 68.77 59.36
CA CYS A 576 -22.62 70.13 59.21
C CYS A 576 -22.89 70.65 57.79
N GLY A 577 -22.95 71.97 57.60
CA GLY A 577 -23.13 72.59 56.31
C GLY A 577 -21.91 72.45 55.39
N ALA A 578 -22.09 72.59 54.08
CA ALA A 578 -21.02 72.46 53.09
C ALA A 578 -19.84 73.45 53.27
N SER A 579 -20.11 74.61 53.87
CA SER A 579 -19.12 75.64 54.19
C SER A 579 -18.33 75.35 55.47
N ASP A 580 -18.80 74.44 56.31
CA ASP A 580 -18.18 74.17 57.59
C ASP A 580 -16.86 73.41 57.38
N ARG A 581 -15.85 73.80 58.18
CA ARG A 581 -14.51 73.21 58.16
C ARG A 581 -14.09 72.68 59.54
N SER A 582 -14.95 72.81 60.54
CA SER A 582 -14.75 72.30 61.89
C SER A 582 -16.12 72.08 62.56
N ALA A 583 -16.19 71.16 63.53
CA ALA A 583 -17.42 70.84 64.26
C ALA A 583 -17.09 70.41 65.70
N MET A 584 -18.01 70.68 66.63
CA MET A 584 -17.88 70.32 68.05
C MET A 584 -18.99 69.35 68.44
N LEU A 585 -18.60 68.18 68.94
CA LEU A 585 -19.51 67.11 69.37
C LEU A 585 -19.69 67.18 70.88
N ASN A 586 -20.94 67.37 71.33
CA ASN A 586 -21.25 67.55 72.75
C ASN A 586 -21.74 66.25 73.44
N ASP A 587 -22.26 65.29 72.68
CA ASP A 587 -22.90 64.07 73.22
C ASP A 587 -21.92 62.89 73.34
N VAL A 588 -20.69 63.15 73.76
CA VAL A 588 -19.65 62.12 73.95
C VAL A 588 -19.54 61.71 75.42
N VAL A 589 -19.38 60.41 75.67
CA VAL A 589 -19.28 59.87 77.03
C VAL A 589 -17.83 59.93 77.51
N GLU A 590 -17.61 60.50 78.71
CA GLU A 590 -16.31 60.59 79.36
C GLU A 590 -15.67 59.20 79.59
N ASN A 591 -14.34 59.12 79.54
CA ASN A 591 -13.52 57.92 79.70
C ASN A 591 -13.70 56.85 78.61
N LYS A 592 -14.45 57.13 77.54
CA LYS A 592 -14.51 56.28 76.34
C LYS A 592 -13.54 56.74 75.25
N GLU A 593 -13.13 55.79 74.40
CA GLU A 593 -12.33 56.05 73.21
C GLU A 593 -13.20 55.94 71.95
N TYR A 594 -13.22 57.01 71.16
CA TYR A 594 -13.98 57.07 69.91
C TYR A 594 -13.07 57.23 68.71
N ILE A 595 -13.51 56.67 67.58
CA ILE A 595 -12.89 56.86 66.27
C ILE A 595 -13.88 57.65 65.43
N PHE A 596 -13.41 58.69 64.75
CA PHE A 596 -14.24 59.58 63.94
C PHE A 596 -13.94 59.44 62.44
N ARG A 597 -14.93 59.68 61.59
CA ARG A 597 -14.77 59.86 60.14
C ARG A 597 -15.86 60.79 59.60
N VAL A 598 -15.65 61.34 58.41
CA VAL A 598 -16.57 62.30 57.78
C VAL A 598 -17.03 61.78 56.42
N ARG A 599 -18.29 61.99 56.06
CA ARG A 599 -18.86 61.69 54.73
C ARG A 599 -19.41 62.98 54.13
N ALA A 600 -19.15 63.22 52.84
CA ALA A 600 -19.77 64.33 52.12
C ALA A 600 -21.15 63.92 51.59
N GLU A 601 -22.14 64.79 51.68
CA GLU A 601 -23.49 64.59 51.15
C GLU A 601 -23.76 65.60 50.02
N ASN A 602 -24.40 65.13 48.95
CA ASN A 602 -24.89 65.98 47.87
C ASN A 602 -26.30 65.55 47.44
N LYS A 603 -26.85 66.12 46.36
CA LYS A 603 -28.17 65.75 45.82
C LYS A 603 -28.35 64.26 45.49
N ALA A 604 -27.26 63.50 45.32
CA ALA A 604 -27.31 62.06 45.07
C ALA A 604 -27.24 61.22 46.37
N GLY A 605 -27.06 61.86 47.52
CA GLY A 605 -26.99 61.24 48.84
C GLY A 605 -25.59 61.26 49.45
N ILE A 606 -25.39 60.40 50.45
CA ILE A 606 -24.16 60.38 51.26
C ILE A 606 -23.05 59.60 50.54
N GLY A 607 -21.93 60.28 50.30
CA GLY A 607 -20.74 59.76 49.65
C GLY A 607 -19.90 58.82 50.52
N ARG A 608 -18.74 58.44 49.98
CA ARG A 608 -17.78 57.55 50.65
C ARG A 608 -17.18 58.23 51.90
N PRO A 609 -16.86 57.46 52.95
CA PRO A 609 -16.24 58.02 54.15
C PRO A 609 -14.80 58.45 53.90
N SER A 610 -14.36 59.46 54.63
CA SER A 610 -12.97 59.87 54.77
C SER A 610 -12.15 58.79 55.47
N ALA A 611 -10.82 58.99 55.49
CA ALA A 611 -9.98 58.27 56.43
C ALA A 611 -10.49 58.47 57.86
N ALA A 612 -10.48 57.40 58.65
CA ALA A 612 -10.83 57.45 60.05
C ALA A 612 -9.67 58.02 60.87
N THR A 613 -9.97 58.73 61.95
CA THR A 613 -8.96 59.21 62.89
C THR A 613 -8.32 58.05 63.66
N ASN A 614 -7.24 58.31 64.39
CA ASN A 614 -6.84 57.42 65.47
C ASN A 614 -7.87 57.50 66.62
N PRO A 615 -7.96 56.48 67.50
CA PRO A 615 -8.83 56.53 68.67
C PRO A 615 -8.51 57.73 69.57
N VAL A 616 -9.54 58.51 69.92
CA VAL A 616 -9.45 59.69 70.79
C VAL A 616 -10.16 59.36 72.10
N LYS A 617 -9.44 59.47 73.23
CA LYS A 617 -10.01 59.30 74.56
C LYS A 617 -10.69 60.59 75.02
N ILE A 618 -11.96 60.50 75.40
CA ILE A 618 -12.74 61.63 75.92
C ILE A 618 -12.46 61.79 77.41
N MET A 619 -12.08 62.99 77.84
CA MET A 619 -11.80 63.34 79.23
C MET A 619 -12.39 64.72 79.52
N ASP A 620 -12.87 64.97 80.73
CA ASP A 620 -13.32 66.30 81.16
C ASP A 620 -12.13 67.30 81.18
N PRO A 621 -12.21 68.45 80.50
CA PRO A 621 -11.16 69.47 80.56
C PRO A 621 -11.11 70.12 81.94
N ILE A 622 -10.21 69.63 82.80
CA ILE A 622 -9.80 70.32 84.02
C ILE A 622 -9.04 71.61 83.62
N GLY A 623 -9.65 72.76 83.87
CA GLY A 623 -9.04 74.05 84.19
C GLY A 623 -7.84 74.55 83.36
N ASP A 624 -8.09 75.63 82.62
CA ASP A 624 -7.15 76.66 82.15
C ASP A 624 -6.23 76.45 80.91
N VAL A 625 -6.69 77.11 79.84
CA VAL A 625 -5.96 78.02 78.94
C VAL A 625 -5.14 77.47 77.76
N LYS A 626 -5.56 77.99 76.59
CA LYS A 626 -4.86 78.22 75.30
C LYS A 626 -4.91 77.15 74.21
N SER A 627 -5.85 77.42 73.28
CA SER A 627 -5.74 77.32 71.82
C SER A 627 -5.22 76.00 71.24
N SER A 628 -6.14 75.23 70.65
CA SER A 628 -5.81 74.26 69.62
C SER A 628 -6.86 74.38 68.51
N VAL A 629 -6.59 75.24 67.53
CA VAL A 629 -7.25 75.20 66.23
C VAL A 629 -6.72 73.96 65.52
N VAL A 630 -7.60 73.03 65.17
CA VAL A 630 -7.26 71.90 64.30
C VAL A 630 -7.65 72.29 62.87
N HIS A 631 -6.67 72.24 61.97
CA HIS A 631 -6.85 72.43 60.51
C HIS A 631 -7.27 71.13 59.82
#